data_AF-A0AAN8US64-F1
#
_entry.id   AF-A0AAN8US64-F1
#
_cell.length_a   1.000
_cell.length_b   1.000
_cell.length_c   1.000
_cell.angle_alpha   90.00
_cell.angle_beta   90.00
_cell.angle_gamma   90.00
#
_symmetry.space_group_name_H-M   'P 1'
#
loop_
_entity.id
_entity.type
_entity.pdbx_description
1 polymer ?
#
loop_
_entity_poly.entity_id
_entity_poly.type
_entity_poly.pdbx_seq_one_letter_code
_entity_poly.pdbx_strand_id
1 'polypeptide(L)'
;MPKCQCKDLVGDTDFIEWQEAEKQFKVSPRGLNIVWGNSPQYWKLFKSMNGSEVAELIRVCWLEVVGAIENVCPGRKYQVGFRVALKPNARGWQDCTALVVAKVGESGKMIPTGLDLSQYYGKGFVDIPAEPLVVEVPEHASPSETKISFGLYEIRQGNWKSGLQIHYAFVREIGSIEQLHVGTARLPRPLPD
;
A
#
# COMPACT_ATOMS: atom_id res chain seq x y z
N MET A 1 -28.96 6.55 -9.04
CA MET A 1 -27.83 7.18 -8.34
C MET A 1 -26.71 7.39 -9.35
N PRO A 2 -26.11 8.59 -9.46
CA PRO A 2 -24.95 8.77 -10.34
C PRO A 2 -23.84 7.83 -9.88
N LYS A 3 -23.25 7.07 -10.81
CA LYS A 3 -22.12 6.19 -10.51
C LYS A 3 -20.96 7.10 -10.09
N CYS A 4 -20.51 7.00 -8.84
CA CYS A 4 -19.26 7.61 -8.42
C CYS A 4 -18.14 7.09 -9.33
N GLN A 5 -17.51 7.97 -10.09
CA GLN A 5 -16.38 7.63 -10.92
C GLN A 5 -15.12 8.10 -10.19
N CYS A 6 -14.25 7.15 -9.84
CA CYS A 6 -12.94 7.38 -9.21
C CYS A 6 -11.97 8.27 -10.02
N LYS A 7 -12.40 8.81 -11.17
CA LYS A 7 -11.58 9.55 -12.14
C LYS A 7 -11.49 11.05 -11.87
N ASP A 8 -12.40 11.60 -11.08
CA ASP A 8 -12.54 13.04 -10.88
C ASP A 8 -11.74 13.54 -9.66
N LEU A 9 -10.52 13.04 -9.46
CA LEU A 9 -9.64 13.45 -8.36
C LEU A 9 -9.16 14.90 -8.55
N VAL A 10 -9.78 15.85 -7.84
CA VAL A 10 -9.34 17.25 -7.79
C VAL A 10 -8.24 17.39 -6.73
N GLY A 11 -7.00 17.62 -7.16
CA GLY A 11 -5.81 17.84 -6.32
C GLY A 11 -4.52 17.59 -7.09
N ASP A 12 -3.35 17.97 -6.55
CA ASP A 12 -2.02 17.75 -7.15
C ASP A 12 -1.81 16.23 -7.37
N THR A 13 -2.10 15.78 -8.59
CA THR A 13 -2.26 14.38 -9.00
C THR A 13 -1.08 13.91 -9.85
N ASP A 14 -0.02 14.72 -9.97
CA ASP A 14 1.15 14.45 -10.80
C ASP A 14 1.83 13.11 -10.46
N PHE A 15 1.61 12.61 -9.23
CA PHE A 15 2.19 11.37 -8.71
C PHE A 15 1.15 10.30 -8.35
N ILE A 16 -0.12 10.49 -8.72
CA ILE A 16 -1.20 9.54 -8.47
C ILE A 16 -1.78 9.08 -9.82
N GLU A 17 -1.64 7.78 -10.11
CA GLU A 17 -2.19 7.17 -11.31
C GLU A 17 -3.41 6.32 -10.97
N TRP A 18 -4.52 6.50 -11.70
CA TRP A 18 -5.66 5.59 -11.66
C TRP A 18 -5.49 4.47 -12.70
N GLN A 19 -5.57 3.22 -12.23
CA GLN A 19 -5.54 2.02 -13.06
C GLN A 19 -6.92 1.39 -13.12
N GLU A 20 -7.60 1.56 -14.26
CA GLU A 20 -8.99 1.14 -14.47
C GLU A 20 -9.18 -0.37 -14.31
N ALA A 21 -8.28 -1.18 -14.86
CA ALA A 21 -8.43 -2.63 -14.90
C ALA A 21 -8.34 -3.25 -13.49
N GLU A 22 -7.48 -2.70 -12.65
CA GLU A 22 -7.23 -3.11 -11.26
C GLU A 22 -8.10 -2.35 -10.26
N LYS A 23 -8.84 -1.33 -10.72
CA LYS A 23 -9.59 -0.37 -9.89
C LYS A 23 -8.73 0.20 -8.76
N GLN A 24 -7.54 0.66 -9.11
CA GLN A 24 -6.49 0.95 -8.16
C GLN A 24 -5.88 2.33 -8.40
N PHE A 25 -5.76 3.11 -7.34
CA PHE A 25 -4.85 4.25 -7.31
C PHE A 25 -3.45 3.76 -6.97
N LYS A 26 -2.45 4.21 -7.73
CA LYS A 26 -1.03 4.04 -7.42
C LYS A 26 -0.41 5.40 -7.13
N VAL A 27 0.20 5.52 -5.96
CA VAL A 27 0.94 6.72 -5.55
C VAL A 27 2.42 6.45 -5.72
N SER A 28 3.06 7.15 -6.65
CA SER A 28 4.51 7.03 -6.86
C SER A 28 5.27 7.55 -5.64
N PRO A 29 6.56 7.22 -5.47
CA PRO A 29 7.32 7.64 -4.30
C PRO A 29 7.37 9.16 -4.09
N ARG A 30 7.24 9.97 -5.15
CA ARG A 30 7.17 11.45 -5.05
C ARG A 30 5.84 11.96 -4.51
N GLY A 31 4.76 11.21 -4.69
CA GLY A 31 3.46 11.50 -4.10
C GLY A 31 3.36 11.10 -2.63
N LEU A 32 4.41 10.48 -2.07
CA LEU A 32 4.48 10.09 -0.66
C LEU A 32 5.27 11.13 0.13
N ASN A 33 4.79 11.46 1.32
CA ASN A 33 5.56 12.19 2.30
C ASN A 33 6.43 11.19 3.09
N ILE A 34 7.72 11.20 2.79
CA ILE A 34 8.72 10.32 3.39
C ILE A 34 9.57 11.15 4.36
N VAL A 35 9.62 10.75 5.63
CA VAL A 35 10.49 11.42 6.60
C VAL A 35 11.95 11.27 6.18
N TRP A 36 12.63 12.41 6.07
CA TRP A 36 13.97 12.56 5.48
C TRP A 36 14.10 12.17 4.00
N GLY A 37 12.99 12.00 3.26
CA GLY A 37 12.97 11.58 1.87
C GLY A 37 13.68 12.53 0.90
N ASN A 38 13.83 13.80 1.27
CA ASN A 38 14.59 14.80 0.51
C ASN A 38 16.11 14.76 0.79
N SER A 39 16.57 13.94 1.74
CA SER A 39 17.97 13.84 2.11
C SER A 39 18.64 12.64 1.42
N PRO A 40 19.60 12.88 0.51
CA PRO A 40 20.31 11.81 -0.19
C PRO A 40 21.21 10.98 0.73
N GLN A 41 21.36 11.36 2.01
CA GLN A 41 22.05 10.55 3.02
C GLN A 41 21.19 9.40 3.54
N TYR A 42 19.86 9.52 3.43
CA TYR A 42 18.90 8.59 4.01
C TYR A 42 18.05 7.89 2.95
N TRP A 43 17.77 8.55 1.84
CA TRP A 43 16.97 8.02 0.74
C TRP A 43 17.60 8.28 -0.61
N LYS A 44 17.43 7.35 -1.54
CA LYS A 44 17.82 7.48 -2.94
C LYS A 44 16.58 7.30 -3.82
N LEU A 45 16.22 8.35 -4.55
CA LEU A 45 15.18 8.28 -5.57
C LEU A 45 15.82 8.03 -6.94
N PHE A 46 15.33 7.04 -7.68
CA PHE A 46 15.79 6.75 -9.04
C PHE A 46 14.66 6.15 -9.89
N LYS A 47 14.86 6.08 -11.20
CA LYS A 47 13.96 5.36 -12.11
C LYS A 47 14.48 3.95 -12.37
N SER A 48 13.60 2.97 -12.26
CA SER A 48 13.89 1.59 -12.65
C SER A 48 13.89 1.43 -14.18
N MET A 49 14.24 0.25 -14.69
CA MET A 49 14.42 0.02 -16.13
C MET A 49 13.16 0.29 -16.96
N ASN A 50 11.97 0.12 -16.39
CA ASN A 50 10.70 0.39 -17.04
C ASN A 50 10.26 1.87 -16.90
N GLY A 51 11.11 2.73 -16.36
CA GLY A 51 10.83 4.16 -16.15
C GLY A 51 10.07 4.48 -14.85
N SER A 52 9.59 3.49 -14.10
CA SER A 52 8.90 3.71 -12.82
C SER A 52 9.86 4.20 -11.74
N GLU A 53 9.45 5.21 -10.98
CA GLU A 53 10.20 5.75 -9.85
C GLU A 53 10.28 4.75 -8.68
N VAL A 54 11.42 4.76 -7.97
CA VAL A 54 11.70 3.90 -6.81
C VAL A 54 12.41 4.73 -5.76
N ALA A 55 11.90 4.71 -4.53
CA ALA A 55 12.59 5.24 -3.36
C ALA A 55 13.29 4.11 -2.61
N GLU A 56 14.63 4.13 -2.62
CA GLU A 56 15.45 3.21 -1.84
C GLU A 56 15.89 3.84 -0.53
N LEU A 57 15.63 3.15 0.57
CA LEU A 57 16.12 3.49 1.89
C LEU A 57 17.61 3.17 2.00
N ILE A 58 18.44 4.20 2.17
CA ILE A 58 19.88 4.06 2.40
C ILE A 58 20.12 3.63 3.84
N ARG A 59 19.62 4.41 4.81
CA ARG A 59 19.62 4.04 6.23
C ARG A 59 18.72 4.96 7.07
N VAL A 60 17.89 4.43 7.99
CA VAL A 60 17.19 5.23 9.02
C VAL A 60 16.98 4.40 10.29
N CYS A 61 16.89 5.05 11.46
CA CYS A 61 16.40 4.43 12.69
C CYS A 61 14.89 4.64 12.92
N TRP A 62 14.28 5.60 12.22
CA TRP A 62 12.86 5.91 12.20
C TRP A 62 12.34 5.85 10.76
N LEU A 63 11.48 4.90 10.46
CA LEU A 63 10.80 4.82 9.17
C LEU A 63 9.39 5.37 9.31
N GLU A 64 9.08 6.37 8.49
CA GLU A 64 7.73 6.90 8.33
C GLU A 64 7.52 7.36 6.88
N VAL A 65 6.54 6.74 6.24
CA VAL A 65 6.11 7.02 4.87
C VAL A 65 4.61 7.15 4.89
N VAL A 66 4.08 8.30 4.48
CA VAL A 66 2.64 8.56 4.51
C VAL A 66 2.13 9.08 3.17
N GLY A 67 0.86 8.80 2.90
CA GLY A 67 0.17 9.27 1.72
C GLY A 67 -1.32 9.39 1.96
N ALA A 68 -2.02 9.97 0.99
CA ALA A 68 -3.46 10.03 1.01
C ALA A 68 -4.05 10.00 -0.41
N ILE A 69 -5.25 9.45 -0.52
CA ILE A 69 -6.12 9.60 -1.69
C ILE A 69 -7.38 10.33 -1.21
N GLU A 70 -7.80 11.35 -1.93
CA GLU A 70 -9.04 12.10 -1.67
C GLU A 70 -10.12 11.68 -2.67
N ASN A 71 -11.36 12.09 -2.44
CA ASN A 71 -12.49 11.84 -3.34
C ASN A 71 -12.72 10.35 -3.69
N VAL A 72 -12.45 9.42 -2.75
CA VAL A 72 -12.81 8.01 -2.92
C VAL A 72 -14.33 7.82 -2.83
N CYS A 73 -14.85 6.76 -3.43
CA CYS A 73 -16.28 6.56 -3.53
C CYS A 73 -16.91 6.14 -2.20
N PRO A 74 -17.99 6.82 -1.77
CA PRO A 74 -18.82 6.38 -0.64
C PRO A 74 -19.38 4.96 -0.83
N GLY A 75 -19.56 4.24 0.28
CA GLY A 75 -20.13 2.89 0.30
C GLY A 75 -19.24 1.80 -0.29
N ARG A 76 -17.93 2.08 -0.43
CA ARG A 76 -16.94 1.16 -0.99
C ARG A 76 -15.93 0.72 0.04
N LYS A 77 -15.34 -0.44 -0.21
CA LYS A 77 -14.21 -0.98 0.54
C LYS A 77 -12.94 -0.83 -0.28
N TYR A 78 -11.86 -0.48 0.41
CA TYR A 78 -10.57 -0.28 -0.20
C TYR A 78 -9.51 -1.10 0.53
N GLN A 79 -8.74 -1.88 -0.23
CA GLN A 79 -7.49 -2.44 0.23
C GLN A 79 -6.40 -1.37 0.12
N VAL A 80 -5.60 -1.24 1.18
CA VAL A 80 -4.48 -0.29 1.26
C VAL A 80 -3.18 -1.06 1.46
N GLY A 81 -2.12 -0.65 0.76
CA GLY A 81 -0.81 -1.28 0.89
C GLY A 81 0.30 -0.59 0.12
N PHE A 82 1.46 -1.25 0.08
CA PHE A 82 2.65 -0.78 -0.63
C PHE A 82 3.23 -1.91 -1.49
N ARG A 83 3.67 -1.57 -2.70
CA ARG A 83 4.54 -2.42 -3.51
C ARG A 83 5.98 -2.15 -3.12
N VAL A 84 6.65 -3.15 -2.56
CA VAL A 84 8.02 -3.01 -2.05
C VAL A 84 8.92 -4.16 -2.50
N ALA A 85 10.22 -3.97 -2.33
CA ALA A 85 11.22 -5.03 -2.39
C ALA A 85 12.28 -4.80 -1.30
N LEU A 86 12.85 -5.89 -0.78
CA LEU A 86 14.05 -5.82 0.06
C LEU A 86 15.27 -6.27 -0.73
N LYS A 87 16.30 -5.41 -0.76
CA LYS A 87 17.57 -5.76 -1.39
C LYS A 87 18.23 -6.93 -0.65
N PRO A 88 19.03 -7.76 -1.34
CA PRO A 88 19.77 -8.85 -0.69
C PRO A 88 20.67 -8.39 0.45
N ASN A 89 21.17 -7.14 0.39
CA ASN A 89 22.01 -6.53 1.41
C ASN A 89 21.25 -5.60 2.37
N ALA A 90 19.91 -5.64 2.40
CA ALA A 90 19.11 -4.92 3.38
C ALA A 90 19.42 -5.40 4.81
N ARG A 91 19.29 -4.50 5.79
CA ARG A 91 19.68 -4.75 7.19
C ARG A 91 18.68 -4.13 8.15
N GLY A 92 18.66 -4.63 9.38
CA GLY A 92 17.90 -4.03 10.49
C GLY A 92 16.41 -4.36 10.51
N TRP A 93 15.99 -5.32 9.69
CA TRP A 93 14.58 -5.75 9.59
C TRP A 93 14.28 -7.00 10.41
N GLN A 94 15.31 -7.69 10.93
CA GLN A 94 15.16 -8.82 11.82
C GLN A 94 14.58 -8.39 13.16
N ASP A 95 13.72 -9.23 13.74
CA ASP A 95 13.07 -9.01 15.03
C ASP A 95 12.27 -7.70 15.11
N CYS A 96 11.90 -7.13 13.95
CA CYS A 96 11.24 -5.84 13.85
C CYS A 96 9.83 -5.94 13.28
N THR A 97 8.84 -5.35 13.96
CA THR A 97 7.47 -5.25 13.44
C THR A 97 7.22 -3.88 12.82
N ALA A 98 7.15 -3.84 11.49
CA ALA A 98 6.64 -2.68 10.78
C ALA A 98 5.10 -2.65 10.82
N LEU A 99 4.51 -1.47 10.66
CA LEU A 99 3.07 -1.27 10.64
C LEU A 99 2.67 -0.64 9.32
N VAL A 100 1.65 -1.20 8.67
CA VAL A 100 0.86 -0.46 7.67
C VAL A 100 -0.40 0.02 8.37
N VAL A 101 -0.71 1.31 8.23
CA VAL A 101 -1.85 1.95 8.88
C VAL A 101 -2.70 2.62 7.82
N ALA A 102 -4.01 2.55 7.95
CA ALA A 102 -4.96 3.28 7.12
C ALA A 102 -6.05 3.94 7.97
N LYS A 103 -6.60 5.04 7.48
CA LYS A 103 -7.66 5.83 8.13
C LYS A 103 -8.58 6.41 7.06
N VAL A 104 -9.88 6.36 7.29
CA VAL A 104 -10.90 7.03 6.47
C VAL A 104 -11.33 8.32 7.14
N GLY A 105 -11.34 9.41 6.40
CA GLY A 105 -11.68 10.76 6.87
C GLY A 105 -10.72 11.34 7.91
N GLU A 106 -10.98 12.57 8.31
CA GLU A 106 -10.14 13.26 9.30
C GLU A 106 -10.30 12.69 10.70
N SER A 107 -11.54 12.41 11.11
CA SER A 107 -11.92 11.92 12.44
C SER A 107 -11.94 10.39 12.57
N GLY A 108 -11.67 9.66 11.49
CA GLY A 108 -11.75 8.20 11.51
C GLY A 108 -10.70 7.54 12.39
N LYS A 109 -10.99 6.30 12.78
CA LYS A 109 -10.05 5.47 13.53
C LYS A 109 -8.90 5.01 12.63
N MET A 110 -7.67 5.13 13.12
CA MET A 110 -6.52 4.49 12.48
C MET A 110 -6.59 2.98 12.68
N ILE A 111 -6.51 2.23 11.58
CA ILE A 111 -6.50 0.77 11.55
C ILE A 111 -5.08 0.31 11.22
N PRO A 112 -4.32 -0.21 12.20
CA PRO A 112 -3.00 -0.75 11.97
C PRO A 112 -3.06 -2.23 11.60
N THR A 113 -2.11 -2.67 10.78
CA THR A 113 -1.74 -4.09 10.69
C THR A 113 -0.22 -4.23 10.76
N GLY A 114 0.24 -5.22 11.52
CA GLY A 114 1.66 -5.49 11.71
C GLY A 114 2.19 -6.44 10.67
N LEU A 115 3.47 -6.26 10.31
CA LEU A 115 4.19 -7.19 9.45
C LEU A 115 5.66 -7.27 9.84
N ASP A 116 6.21 -8.48 9.72
CA ASP A 116 7.64 -8.70 9.70
C ASP A 116 8.13 -8.51 8.26
N LEU A 117 8.99 -7.51 8.02
CA LEU A 117 9.54 -7.27 6.68
C LEU A 117 10.66 -8.27 6.33
N SER A 118 11.32 -8.87 7.31
CA SER A 118 12.40 -9.82 7.07
C SER A 118 11.95 -11.06 6.31
N GLN A 119 10.67 -11.45 6.40
CA GLN A 119 10.11 -12.56 5.61
C GLN A 119 10.16 -12.34 4.09
N TYR A 120 10.44 -11.13 3.61
CA TYR A 120 10.47 -10.78 2.19
C TYR A 120 11.88 -10.70 1.58
N TYR A 121 12.93 -11.03 2.35
CA TYR A 121 14.28 -11.17 1.80
C TYR A 121 14.27 -12.15 0.61
N GLY A 122 14.83 -11.70 -0.53
CA GLY A 122 14.97 -12.53 -1.73
C GLY A 122 13.67 -12.82 -2.50
N LYS A 123 12.50 -12.31 -2.07
CA LYS A 123 11.21 -12.55 -2.74
C LYS A 123 10.95 -11.62 -3.94
N GLY A 124 11.84 -10.66 -4.21
CA GLY A 124 11.62 -9.66 -5.25
C GLY A 124 10.53 -8.66 -4.87
N PHE A 125 9.68 -8.29 -5.84
CA PHE A 125 8.61 -7.32 -5.63
C PHE A 125 7.38 -7.97 -5.00
N VAL A 126 6.92 -7.43 -3.89
CA VAL A 126 5.78 -7.94 -3.12
C VAL A 126 4.83 -6.81 -2.75
N ASP A 127 3.55 -7.14 -2.62
CA ASP A 127 2.55 -6.25 -2.03
C ASP A 127 2.50 -6.52 -0.52
N ILE A 128 2.64 -5.47 0.28
CA ILE A 128 2.51 -5.51 1.74
C ILE A 128 1.32 -4.66 2.18
N PRO A 129 0.64 -5.00 3.29
CA PRO A 129 0.80 -6.23 4.09
C PRO A 129 0.32 -7.48 3.32
N ALA A 130 0.82 -8.67 3.68
CA ALA A 130 0.38 -9.94 3.08
C ALA A 130 -1.09 -10.25 3.39
N GLU A 131 -1.52 -10.00 4.64
CA GLU A 131 -2.93 -9.97 4.99
C GLU A 131 -3.50 -8.58 4.60
N PRO A 132 -4.49 -8.51 3.68
CA PRO A 132 -4.99 -7.23 3.18
C PRO A 132 -5.54 -6.31 4.28
N LEU A 133 -4.98 -5.10 4.40
CA LEU A 133 -5.58 -4.05 5.23
C LEU A 133 -6.74 -3.41 4.47
N VAL A 134 -7.96 -3.59 4.98
CA VAL A 134 -9.19 -3.09 4.35
C VAL A 134 -9.81 -1.98 5.19
N VAL A 135 -10.19 -0.90 4.53
CA VAL A 135 -10.98 0.19 5.09
C VAL A 135 -12.31 0.35 4.34
N GLU A 136 -13.32 0.86 5.02
CA GLU A 136 -14.66 1.06 4.47
C GLU A 136 -15.04 2.53 4.54
N VAL A 137 -15.47 3.08 3.40
CA VAL A 137 -15.96 4.46 3.30
C VAL A 137 -17.47 4.45 3.54
N PRO A 138 -18.00 5.26 4.47
CA PRO A 138 -19.44 5.32 4.74
C PRO A 138 -20.26 5.59 3.49
N GLU A 139 -21.46 5.01 3.39
CA GLU A 139 -22.35 5.19 2.22
C GLU A 139 -22.82 6.64 2.03
N HIS A 140 -22.97 7.37 3.14
CA HIS A 140 -23.35 8.78 3.17
C HIS A 140 -22.19 9.68 3.59
N ALA A 141 -20.97 9.31 3.21
CA ALA A 141 -19.77 10.07 3.52
C ALA A 141 -19.84 11.50 2.97
N SER A 142 -19.54 12.47 3.84
CA SER A 142 -19.26 13.85 3.46
C SER A 142 -17.92 13.96 2.73
N PRO A 143 -17.61 15.10 2.07
CA PRO A 143 -16.33 15.28 1.39
C PRO A 143 -15.09 15.11 2.30
N SER A 144 -15.21 15.37 3.60
CA SER A 144 -14.11 15.15 4.56
C SER A 144 -13.96 13.68 4.97
N GLU A 145 -14.93 12.83 4.62
CA GLU A 145 -14.95 11.39 4.87
C GLU A 145 -14.63 10.56 3.62
N THR A 146 -14.43 11.20 2.46
CA THR A 146 -13.96 10.57 1.21
C THR A 146 -12.44 10.65 1.04
N LYS A 147 -11.70 10.80 2.14
CA LYS A 147 -10.24 10.76 2.18
C LYS A 147 -9.74 9.47 2.82
N ILE A 148 -8.83 8.77 2.17
CA ILE A 148 -8.09 7.65 2.77
C ILE A 148 -6.66 8.11 3.00
N SER A 149 -6.26 8.22 4.25
CA SER A 149 -4.87 8.43 4.66
C SER A 149 -4.24 7.10 5.04
N PHE A 150 -2.98 6.92 4.70
CA PHE A 150 -2.28 5.67 4.97
C PHE A 150 -0.79 5.92 5.23
N GLY A 151 -0.12 4.92 5.81
CA GLY A 151 1.31 4.99 5.99
C GLY A 151 1.97 3.64 6.32
N LEU A 152 3.28 3.61 6.15
CA LEU A 152 4.19 2.53 6.54
C LEU A 152 5.15 3.08 7.61
N TYR A 153 5.19 2.38 8.74
CA TYR A 153 5.93 2.81 9.93
C TYR A 153 6.82 1.71 10.48
N GLU A 154 8.02 2.09 10.91
CA GLU A 154 8.78 1.37 11.92
C GLU A 154 9.57 2.41 12.72
N ILE A 155 9.01 2.79 13.88
CA ILE A 155 9.49 3.93 14.68
C ILE A 155 9.89 3.54 16.11
N ARG A 156 9.67 2.28 16.52
CA ARG A 156 9.69 1.91 17.94
C ARG A 156 11.02 1.34 18.42
N GLN A 157 11.76 0.67 17.55
CA GLN A 157 12.86 -0.18 17.99
C GLN A 157 14.23 0.49 17.87
N GLY A 158 14.34 1.66 17.23
CA GLY A 158 15.58 2.44 17.14
C GLY A 158 16.71 1.80 16.32
N ASN A 159 16.56 0.55 15.90
CA ASN A 159 17.53 -0.16 15.05
C ASN A 159 17.67 0.54 13.69
N TRP A 160 18.90 0.68 13.21
CA TRP A 160 19.16 1.21 11.87
C TRP A 160 18.76 0.21 10.78
N LYS A 161 17.99 0.67 9.80
CA LYS A 161 17.40 -0.10 8.72
C LYS A 161 17.86 0.40 7.38
N SER A 162 18.10 -0.50 6.42
CA SER A 162 18.51 -0.13 5.06
C SER A 162 17.94 -1.09 4.01
N GLY A 163 18.00 -0.69 2.74
CA GLY A 163 17.77 -1.54 1.58
C GLY A 163 16.31 -1.86 1.25
N LEU A 164 15.34 -1.22 1.90
CA LEU A 164 13.95 -1.22 1.48
C LEU A 164 13.78 -0.37 0.23
N GLN A 165 13.11 -0.91 -0.78
CA GLN A 165 12.72 -0.18 -2.00
C GLN A 165 11.21 -0.07 -2.04
N ILE A 166 10.71 1.17 -2.11
CA ILE A 166 9.29 1.48 -2.27
C ILE A 166 9.06 1.85 -3.73
N HIS A 167 8.18 1.10 -4.39
CA HIS A 167 7.81 1.33 -5.79
C HIS A 167 6.57 2.21 -5.91
N TYR A 168 5.54 1.92 -5.12
CA TYR A 168 4.35 2.75 -5.00
C TYR A 168 3.54 2.32 -3.77
N ALA A 169 2.73 3.22 -3.25
CA ALA A 169 1.60 2.85 -2.41
C ALA A 169 0.36 2.61 -3.26
N PHE A 170 -0.61 1.86 -2.74
CA PHE A 170 -1.86 1.64 -3.44
C PHE A 170 -3.09 1.70 -2.57
N VAL A 171 -4.17 2.15 -3.19
CA VAL A 171 -5.54 2.10 -2.68
C VAL A 171 -6.39 1.46 -3.77
N ARG A 172 -6.83 0.22 -3.53
CA ARG A 172 -7.54 -0.61 -4.51
C ARG A 172 -8.97 -0.82 -4.07
N GLU A 173 -9.95 -0.47 -4.89
CA GLU A 173 -11.35 -0.79 -4.63
C GLU A 173 -11.49 -2.32 -4.67
N ILE A 174 -12.01 -2.90 -3.60
CA ILE A 174 -12.39 -4.31 -3.57
C ILE A 174 -13.91 -4.40 -3.67
N GLY A 175 -14.39 -5.29 -4.55
CA GLY A 175 -15.81 -5.61 -4.58
C GLY A 175 -16.26 -6.17 -3.23
N SER A 176 -17.58 -6.13 -2.97
CA SER A 176 -18.17 -6.98 -1.93
C SER A 176 -17.68 -8.41 -2.16
N ILE A 177 -16.99 -9.01 -1.19
CA ILE A 177 -16.51 -10.39 -1.26
C ILE A 177 -17.72 -11.32 -1.18
N GLU A 178 -18.44 -11.43 -2.28
CA GLU A 178 -19.12 -12.65 -2.69
C GLU A 178 -18.47 -13.03 -4.01
N GLN A 179 -17.97 -14.27 -4.11
CA GLN A 179 -17.29 -14.89 -5.27
C GLN A 179 -15.75 -14.87 -5.33
N LEU A 180 -15.09 -15.43 -4.31
CA LEU A 180 -13.81 -16.15 -4.49
C LEU A 180 -13.93 -17.67 -4.27
N HIS A 181 -15.14 -18.23 -4.35
CA HIS A 181 -15.38 -19.68 -4.23
C HIS A 181 -15.63 -20.40 -5.57
N VAL A 182 -14.77 -20.21 -6.57
CA VAL A 182 -14.75 -21.12 -7.73
C VAL A 182 -13.35 -21.67 -7.89
N GLY A 183 -13.16 -22.92 -7.45
CA GLY A 183 -11.90 -23.63 -7.64
C GLY A 183 -11.73 -24.94 -6.88
N THR A 184 -12.77 -25.57 -6.31
CA THR A 184 -12.64 -26.97 -5.90
C THR A 184 -12.61 -27.85 -7.15
N ALA A 185 -11.40 -28.26 -7.54
CA ALA A 185 -11.19 -29.30 -8.53
C ALA A 185 -11.99 -30.55 -8.12
N ARG A 186 -12.96 -30.94 -8.94
CA ARG A 186 -13.61 -32.24 -8.81
C ARG A 186 -12.60 -33.30 -9.26
N LEU A 187 -12.18 -34.16 -8.34
CA LEU A 187 -11.48 -35.39 -8.69
C LEU A 187 -12.34 -36.21 -9.68
N PRO A 188 -11.74 -36.82 -10.73
CA PRO A 188 -12.49 -37.67 -11.63
C PRO A 188 -12.99 -38.90 -10.89
N ARG A 189 -14.25 -39.28 -11.17
CA ARG A 189 -14.86 -40.51 -10.66
C ARG A 189 -14.05 -41.72 -11.16
N PRO A 190 -13.78 -42.73 -10.31
CA PRO A 190 -13.21 -43.98 -10.79
C PRO A 190 -14.19 -44.69 -11.72
N LEU A 191 -13.66 -45.28 -12.79
CA LEU A 191 -14.40 -46.12 -13.73
C LEU A 191 -14.81 -47.41 -13.03
N PRO A 192 -16.04 -47.92 -13.26
CA PRO A 192 -16.43 -49.24 -12.78
C PRO A 192 -15.72 -50.35 -13.56
N ASP A 193 -15.47 -51.46 -12.87
CA ASP A 193 -14.73 -52.66 -13.31
C ASP A 193 -15.31 -53.33 -14.57
#